data_AF-A0A5C8RS07-F1
#
_entry.id   AF-A0A5C8RS07-F1
#
_cell.length_a   1.000
_cell.length_b   1.000
_cell.length_c   1.000
_cell.angle_alpha   90.00
_cell.angle_beta   90.00
_cell.angle_gamma   90.00
#
_symmetry.space_group_name_H-M   'P 1'
#
loop_
_entity.id
_entity.type
_entity.pdbx_description
1 polymer ?
#
loop_
_entity_poly.entity_id
_entity_poly.type
_entity_poly.pdbx_seq_one_letter_code
_entity_poly.pdbx_strand_id
1 'polypeptide(L)'
;RADTGLLVRATLGFFFVSLWTMGGIILTPELKTDAAWIPWFQLALATCLIWHRTLPLAGAGIVVLFGYATWCYGAFHLADYPVFLGVAAYLILTGLNRTLYGIRPLDVVRAAAAVTLMWASVEKWAYPEWTAPLLAAKPEMTFGASPELFMKAAGVVEFTLAFALIWTPLVRRTAAIILAAIFVSAVFEFGKVDAIGHSGIIVVLVAIAADDARIAVRR
;
A
#
# COMPACT_ATOMS: atom_id res chain seq x y z
N ARG A 1 -14.79 12.94 6.29
CA ARG A 1 -15.84 12.18 7.02
C ARG A 1 -15.23 11.59 8.27
N ALA A 2 -15.96 11.53 9.38
CA ALA A 2 -15.45 10.99 10.65
C ALA A 2 -14.94 9.54 10.51
N ASP A 3 -15.39 8.81 9.48
CA ASP A 3 -15.17 7.38 9.35
C ASP A 3 -13.89 6.98 8.59
N THR A 4 -13.27 7.87 7.81
CA THR A 4 -12.05 7.52 7.03
C THR A 4 -10.88 7.16 7.94
N GLY A 5 -10.68 7.92 9.03
CA GLY A 5 -9.63 7.62 10.00
C GLY A 5 -9.89 6.31 10.75
N LEU A 6 -11.15 6.02 11.07
CA LEU A 6 -11.53 4.74 11.69
C LEU A 6 -11.29 3.57 10.73
N LEU A 7 -11.68 3.70 9.46
CA LEU A 7 -11.47 2.69 8.43
C LEU A 7 -9.98 2.36 8.27
N VAL A 8 -9.13 3.37 8.11
CA VAL A 8 -7.67 3.18 8.00
C VAL A 8 -7.12 2.44 9.23
N ARG A 9 -7.52 2.85 10.43
CA ARG A 9 -7.04 2.23 11.67
C ARG A 9 -7.54 0.78 11.82
N ALA A 10 -8.80 0.51 11.48
CA ALA A 10 -9.38 -0.82 11.56
C ALA A 10 -8.68 -1.79 10.58
N THR A 11 -8.49 -1.38 9.33
CA THR A 11 -7.81 -2.24 8.33
C THR A 11 -6.34 -2.42 8.66
N LEU A 12 -5.62 -1.39 9.11
CA LEU A 12 -4.24 -1.54 9.57
C LEU A 12 -4.14 -2.41 10.84
N GLY A 13 -5.13 -2.35 11.73
CA GLY A 13 -5.23 -3.25 12.88
C GLY A 13 -5.37 -4.70 12.44
N PHE A 14 -6.31 -4.97 11.52
CA PHE A 14 -6.46 -6.29 10.88
C PHE A 14 -5.16 -6.76 10.23
N PHE A 15 -4.49 -5.89 9.47
CA PHE A 15 -3.23 -6.16 8.81
C PHE A 15 -2.15 -6.60 9.82
N PHE A 16 -1.86 -5.79 10.83
CA PHE A 16 -0.82 -6.09 11.81
C PHE A 16 -1.12 -7.33 12.67
N VAL A 17 -2.38 -7.56 13.04
CA VAL A 17 -2.79 -8.80 13.73
C VAL A 17 -2.60 -10.02 12.83
N SER A 18 -2.90 -9.89 11.54
CA SER A 18 -2.69 -10.97 10.56
C SER A 18 -1.21 -11.28 10.38
N LEU A 19 -0.34 -10.26 10.30
CA LEU A 19 1.11 -10.44 10.23
C LEU A 19 1.67 -11.08 11.51
N TRP A 20 1.19 -10.68 12.69
CA TRP A 20 1.55 -11.32 13.96
C TRP A 20 1.18 -12.81 13.94
N THR A 21 -0.02 -13.14 13.48
CA THR A 21 -0.54 -14.53 13.41
C THR A 21 0.27 -15.38 12.43
N MET A 22 0.67 -14.82 11.29
CA MET A 22 1.51 -15.55 10.32
C MET A 22 2.93 -15.76 10.83
N GLY A 23 3.48 -14.78 11.56
CA GLY A 23 4.86 -14.82 12.05
C GLY A 23 5.90 -14.71 10.93
N GLY A 24 7.15 -14.44 11.32
CA GLY A 24 8.31 -14.45 10.42
C GLY A 24 8.25 -13.51 9.21
N ILE A 25 7.47 -12.43 9.30
CA ILE A 25 7.22 -11.47 8.22
C ILE A 25 7.37 -10.04 8.73
N ILE A 26 8.09 -9.20 7.98
CA ILE A 26 8.28 -7.77 8.21
C ILE A 26 7.39 -6.98 7.25
N LEU A 27 6.30 -6.38 7.74
CA LEU A 27 5.35 -5.57 6.97
C LEU A 27 4.61 -6.31 5.83
N THR A 28 5.26 -7.09 4.98
CA THR A 28 4.66 -7.68 3.78
C THR A 28 5.16 -9.12 3.58
N PRO A 29 4.31 -10.08 3.16
CA PRO A 29 4.60 -11.52 3.23
C PRO A 29 5.92 -12.01 2.64
N GLU A 30 6.50 -11.29 1.69
CA GLU A 30 7.75 -11.57 1.00
C GLU A 30 8.99 -11.18 1.80
N LEU A 31 8.88 -10.22 2.73
CA LEU A 31 9.98 -9.80 3.60
C LEU A 31 10.05 -10.70 4.84
N LYS A 32 10.70 -11.86 4.70
CA LYS A 32 10.88 -12.87 5.75
C LYS A 32 11.87 -12.47 6.84
N THR A 33 11.73 -13.04 8.03
CA THR A 33 12.69 -12.85 9.13
C THR A 33 12.59 -13.96 10.17
N ASP A 34 13.72 -14.31 10.79
CA ASP A 34 13.77 -15.20 11.96
C ASP A 34 13.73 -14.42 13.29
N ALA A 35 13.69 -13.09 13.24
CA ALA A 35 13.70 -12.25 14.43
C ALA A 35 12.38 -12.37 15.20
N ALA A 36 12.43 -13.09 16.33
CA ALA A 36 11.26 -13.40 17.16
C ALA A 36 10.52 -12.15 17.69
N TRP A 37 11.17 -10.98 17.75
CA TRP A 37 10.55 -9.74 18.22
C TRP A 37 9.59 -9.12 17.19
N ILE A 38 9.75 -9.41 15.89
CA ILE A 38 9.00 -8.75 14.80
C ILE A 38 7.49 -9.00 14.90
N PRO A 39 6.98 -10.24 15.06
CA PRO A 39 5.54 -10.47 15.19
C PRO A 39 4.93 -9.74 16.38
N TRP A 40 5.60 -9.77 17.54
CA TRP A 40 5.14 -9.10 18.75
C TRP A 40 5.15 -7.57 18.61
N PHE A 41 6.15 -7.04 17.92
CA PHE A 41 6.20 -5.62 17.63
C PHE A 41 5.04 -5.18 16.73
N GLN A 42 4.73 -5.95 15.67
CA GLN A 42 3.56 -5.68 14.83
C GLN A 42 2.24 -5.76 15.62
N LEU A 43 2.09 -6.73 16.53
CA LEU A 43 0.93 -6.78 17.44
C LEU A 43 0.83 -5.53 18.34
N ALA A 44 1.97 -5.05 18.85
CA ALA A 44 2.02 -3.81 19.62
C ALA A 44 1.59 -2.59 18.76
N LEU A 45 1.98 -2.54 17.49
CA LEU A 45 1.51 -1.50 16.55
C LEU A 45 -0.01 -1.60 16.35
N ALA A 46 -0.56 -2.81 16.21
CA ALA A 46 -2.01 -3.02 16.13
C ALA A 46 -2.74 -2.46 17.37
N THR A 47 -2.18 -2.67 18.55
CA THR A 47 -2.73 -2.14 19.81
C THR A 47 -2.65 -0.61 19.86
N CYS A 48 -1.56 -0.02 19.37
CA CYS A 48 -1.41 1.43 19.26
C CYS A 48 -2.44 2.07 18.31
N LEU A 49 -3.05 1.32 17.40
CA LEU A 49 -4.10 1.84 16.52
C LEU A 49 -5.46 1.99 17.22
N ILE A 50 -5.65 1.43 18.43
CA ILE A 50 -6.91 1.50 19.19
C ILE A 50 -7.22 2.91 19.69
N TRP A 51 -6.20 3.70 20.04
CA TRP A 51 -6.37 5.07 20.51
C TRP A 51 -5.78 6.09 19.54
N HIS A 52 -6.48 7.20 19.34
CA HIS A 52 -6.00 8.28 18.47
C HIS A 52 -4.67 8.88 18.96
N ARG A 53 -4.46 8.96 20.29
CA ARG A 53 -3.25 9.51 20.89
C ARG A 53 -1.99 8.67 20.62
N THR A 54 -2.15 7.38 20.33
CA THR A 54 -1.03 6.44 20.11
C THR A 54 -0.71 6.22 18.64
N LEU A 55 -1.43 6.87 17.70
CA LEU A 55 -1.13 6.78 16.26
C LEU A 55 0.31 7.20 15.90
N PRO A 56 0.92 8.24 16.51
CA PRO A 56 2.30 8.59 16.21
C PRO A 56 3.29 7.48 16.58
N LEU A 57 2.99 6.70 17.63
CA LEU A 57 3.80 5.54 18.02
C LEU A 57 3.67 4.41 16.98
N ALA A 58 2.45 4.15 16.52
CA ALA A 58 2.22 3.17 15.44
C ALA A 58 2.98 3.57 14.17
N GLY A 59 2.89 4.84 13.76
CA GLY A 59 3.62 5.35 12.60
C GLY A 59 5.14 5.28 12.76
N ALA A 60 5.68 5.67 13.93
CA ALA A 60 7.11 5.51 14.21
C ALA A 60 7.55 4.04 14.16
N GLY A 61 6.73 3.13 14.67
CA GLY A 61 6.99 1.69 14.57
C GLY A 61 7.01 1.17 13.14
N ILE A 62 6.16 1.67 12.25
CA ILE A 62 6.23 1.35 10.82
C ILE A 62 7.56 1.82 10.22
N VAL A 63 8.04 3.01 10.58
CA VAL A 63 9.36 3.51 10.12
C VAL A 63 10.49 2.60 10.62
N VAL A 64 10.43 2.13 11.86
CA VAL A 64 11.40 1.17 12.41
C VAL A 64 11.39 -0.14 11.64
N LEU A 65 10.21 -0.71 11.38
CA LEU A 65 10.08 -1.95 10.60
C LEU A 65 10.58 -1.76 9.15
N PHE A 66 10.26 -0.62 8.52
CA PHE A 66 10.73 -0.30 7.18
C PHE A 66 12.26 -0.15 7.13
N GLY A 67 12.84 0.53 8.12
CA GLY A 67 14.30 0.68 8.24
C GLY A 67 14.99 -0.67 8.48
N TYR A 68 14.42 -1.52 9.33
CA TYR A 68 14.92 -2.88 9.56
C TYR A 68 14.81 -3.75 8.30
N ALA A 69 13.68 -3.71 7.60
CA ALA A 69 13.52 -4.37 6.31
C ALA A 69 14.55 -3.87 5.29
N THR A 70 14.77 -2.56 5.20
CA THR A 70 15.77 -1.95 4.30
C THR A 70 17.18 -2.46 4.62
N TRP A 71 17.50 -2.61 5.90
CA TRP A 71 18.77 -3.18 6.34
C TRP A 71 18.94 -4.65 5.93
N CYS A 72 17.87 -5.45 6.01
CA CYS A 72 17.90 -6.87 5.66
C CYS A 72 17.85 -7.15 4.15
N TYR A 73 17.09 -6.36 3.39
CA TYR A 73 16.75 -6.64 1.99
C TYR A 73 17.34 -5.64 0.99
N GLY A 74 17.88 -4.52 1.46
CA GLY A 74 18.43 -3.46 0.63
C GLY A 74 17.38 -2.45 0.15
N ALA A 75 17.85 -1.25 -0.20
CA ALA A 75 16.99 -0.14 -0.60
C ALA A 75 16.25 -0.37 -1.93
N PHE A 76 16.84 -1.13 -2.85
CA PHE A 76 16.21 -1.43 -4.14
C PHE A 76 14.95 -2.28 -3.96
N HIS A 77 15.01 -3.37 -3.18
CA HIS A 77 13.83 -4.17 -2.88
C HIS A 77 12.80 -3.38 -2.04
N LEU A 78 13.26 -2.48 -1.17
CA LEU A 78 12.33 -1.64 -0.41
C LEU A 78 11.71 -0.49 -1.22
N ALA A 79 12.13 -0.29 -2.48
CA ALA A 79 11.52 0.69 -3.40
C ALA A 79 10.06 0.31 -3.78
N ASP A 80 9.67 -0.95 -3.57
CA ASP A 80 8.29 -1.44 -3.76
C ASP A 80 7.33 -1.07 -2.63
N TYR A 81 7.83 -0.54 -1.51
CA TYR A 81 7.01 -0.27 -0.32
C TYR A 81 7.03 1.15 0.28
N PRO A 82 7.42 2.24 -0.41
CA PRO A 82 7.29 3.60 0.13
C PRO A 82 5.90 3.95 0.67
N VAL A 83 4.84 3.26 0.22
CA VAL A 83 3.49 3.39 0.78
C VAL A 83 3.46 3.19 2.29
N PHE A 84 4.27 2.30 2.87
CA PHE A 84 4.34 2.13 4.33
C PHE A 84 4.87 3.40 5.02
N LEU A 85 5.85 4.09 4.43
CA LEU A 85 6.30 5.39 4.93
C LEU A 85 5.21 6.46 4.78
N GLY A 86 4.44 6.41 3.69
CA GLY A 86 3.24 7.24 3.52
C GLY A 86 2.20 7.01 4.62
N VAL A 87 1.91 5.74 4.93
CA VAL A 87 1.00 5.34 6.02
C VAL A 87 1.55 5.79 7.38
N ALA A 88 2.84 5.62 7.62
CA ALA A 88 3.49 6.11 8.84
C ALA A 88 3.30 7.62 9.00
N ALA A 89 3.58 8.40 7.96
CA ALA A 89 3.38 9.84 7.95
C ALA A 89 1.90 10.21 8.17
N TYR A 90 0.98 9.49 7.53
CA TYR A 90 -0.46 9.67 7.74
C TYR A 90 -0.84 9.48 9.21
N LEU A 91 -0.39 8.40 9.86
CA LEU A 91 -0.71 8.10 11.26
C LEU A 91 -0.11 9.15 12.22
N ILE A 92 1.14 9.54 12.01
CA ILE A 92 1.83 10.56 12.82
C ILE A 92 1.12 11.90 12.71
N LEU A 93 0.92 12.39 11.49
CA LEU A 93 0.29 13.70 11.26
C LEU A 93 -1.16 13.71 11.77
N THR A 94 -1.90 12.62 11.55
CA THR A 94 -3.27 12.49 12.05
C THR A 94 -3.31 12.49 13.58
N GLY A 95 -2.48 11.66 14.24
CA GLY A 95 -2.46 11.58 15.71
C GLY A 95 -1.97 12.86 16.41
N LEU A 96 -1.10 13.62 15.74
CA LEU A 96 -0.62 14.92 16.22
C LEU A 96 -1.53 16.10 15.83
N ASN A 97 -2.58 15.86 15.03
CA ASN A 97 -3.43 16.90 14.45
C ASN A 97 -2.61 17.97 13.70
N ARG A 98 -1.66 17.53 12.86
CA ARG A 98 -0.76 18.39 12.07
C ARG A 98 -0.90 18.14 10.57
N THR A 99 -0.48 19.12 9.79
CA THR A 99 -0.23 19.01 8.36
C THR A 99 1.26 19.07 8.09
N LEU A 100 1.71 18.55 6.95
CA LEU A 100 3.10 18.61 6.53
C LEU A 100 3.27 19.77 5.54
N TYR A 101 3.79 20.91 5.99
CA TYR A 101 3.92 22.12 5.17
C TYR A 101 2.60 22.53 4.47
N GLY A 102 1.47 22.39 5.17
CA GLY A 102 0.13 22.67 4.62
C GLY A 102 -0.49 21.52 3.81
N ILE A 103 0.24 20.42 3.57
CA ILE A 103 -0.26 19.23 2.90
C ILE A 103 -1.05 18.37 3.91
N ARG A 104 -2.27 17.96 3.53
CA ARG A 104 -3.12 17.11 4.38
C ARG A 104 -2.49 15.72 4.55
N PRO A 105 -2.67 15.04 5.70
CA PRO A 105 -2.14 13.69 5.91
C PRO A 105 -2.51 12.70 4.79
N LEU A 106 -3.76 12.76 4.32
CA LEU A 106 -4.24 11.90 3.24
C LEU A 106 -3.53 12.16 1.90
N ASP A 107 -3.16 13.41 1.63
CA ASP A 107 -2.43 13.77 0.41
C ASP A 107 -0.97 13.28 0.45
N VAL A 108 -0.36 13.19 1.64
CA VAL A 108 0.99 12.61 1.81
C VAL A 108 0.98 11.12 1.47
N VAL A 109 0.08 10.34 2.08
CA VAL A 109 0.02 8.89 1.82
C VAL A 109 -0.44 8.60 0.39
N ARG A 110 -1.28 9.45 -0.21
CA ARG A 110 -1.68 9.36 -1.61
C ARG A 110 -0.49 9.51 -2.55
N ALA A 111 0.41 10.47 -2.30
CA ALA A 111 1.61 10.64 -3.11
C ALA A 111 2.54 9.42 -2.97
N ALA A 112 2.71 8.90 -1.75
CA ALA A 112 3.51 7.69 -1.52
C ALA A 112 2.92 6.47 -2.24
N ALA A 113 1.60 6.28 -2.21
CA ALA A 113 0.90 5.22 -2.95
C ALA A 113 1.09 5.36 -4.46
N ALA A 114 0.97 6.57 -5.00
CA ALA A 114 1.21 6.83 -6.42
C ALA A 114 2.64 6.44 -6.83
N VAL A 115 3.66 6.89 -6.08
CA VAL A 115 5.07 6.54 -6.35
C VAL A 115 5.30 5.04 -6.27
N THR A 116 4.76 4.40 -5.24
CA THR A 116 4.90 2.94 -5.03
C THR A 116 4.33 2.15 -6.21
N LEU A 117 3.11 2.49 -6.64
CA LEU A 117 2.44 1.77 -7.73
C LEU A 117 3.03 2.10 -9.11
N MET A 118 3.52 3.32 -9.31
CA MET A 118 4.28 3.67 -10.52
C MET A 118 5.59 2.88 -10.59
N TRP A 119 6.30 2.73 -9.47
CA TRP A 119 7.51 1.91 -9.39
C TRP A 119 7.23 0.45 -9.73
N ALA A 120 6.21 -0.15 -9.11
CA ALA A 120 5.77 -1.52 -9.42
C ALA A 120 5.40 -1.74 -10.90
N SER A 121 5.04 -0.68 -11.62
CA SER A 121 4.79 -0.72 -13.07
C SER A 121 6.08 -0.61 -13.89
N VAL A 122 7.02 0.23 -13.44
CA VAL A 122 8.35 0.35 -14.05
C VAL A 122 9.10 -0.98 -13.97
N GLU A 123 8.99 -1.70 -12.85
CA GLU A 123 9.60 -3.04 -12.71
C GLU A 123 9.04 -4.04 -13.72
N LYS A 124 7.74 -3.99 -14.03
CA LYS A 124 7.14 -4.86 -15.06
C LYS A 124 7.75 -4.63 -16.45
N TRP A 125 8.26 -3.44 -16.72
CA TRP A 125 8.94 -3.13 -17.98
C TRP A 125 10.44 -3.41 -17.94
N ALA A 126 11.08 -3.13 -16.80
CA ALA A 126 12.51 -3.31 -16.64
C ALA A 126 12.90 -4.78 -16.44
N TYR A 127 12.08 -5.53 -15.71
CA TYR A 127 12.30 -6.93 -15.32
C TYR A 127 11.06 -7.81 -15.53
N PRO A 128 10.48 -7.85 -16.75
CA PRO A 128 9.27 -8.65 -17.03
C PRO A 128 9.45 -10.15 -16.71
N GLU A 129 10.67 -10.65 -16.78
CA GLU A 129 11.02 -12.05 -16.50
C GLU A 129 10.78 -12.47 -15.05
N TRP A 130 10.75 -11.54 -14.08
CA TRP A 130 10.44 -11.87 -12.68
C TRP A 130 9.01 -12.40 -12.52
N THR A 131 8.11 -12.03 -13.45
CA THR A 131 6.72 -12.51 -13.46
C THR A 131 6.55 -13.79 -14.29
N ALA A 132 7.59 -14.25 -15.00
CA ALA A 132 7.49 -15.44 -15.85
C ALA A 132 7.09 -16.72 -15.09
N PRO A 133 7.62 -17.02 -13.88
CA PRO A 133 7.18 -18.18 -13.12
C PRO A 133 5.70 -18.11 -12.74
N LEU A 134 5.19 -16.91 -12.45
CA LEU A 134 3.79 -16.69 -12.11
C LEU A 134 2.87 -16.95 -13.31
N LEU A 135 3.20 -16.38 -14.47
CA LEU A 135 2.41 -16.57 -15.69
C LEU A 135 2.49 -18.00 -16.22
N ALA A 136 3.60 -18.70 -15.99
CA ALA A 136 3.71 -20.12 -16.31
C ALA A 136 2.82 -20.98 -15.40
N ALA A 137 2.68 -20.61 -14.13
CA ALA A 137 1.83 -21.31 -13.16
C ALA A 137 0.33 -21.02 -13.35
N LYS A 138 -0.03 -19.83 -13.86
CA LYS A 138 -1.41 -19.35 -14.04
C LYS A 138 -1.60 -18.68 -15.41
N PRO A 139 -1.51 -19.43 -16.52
CA PRO A 139 -1.55 -18.87 -17.87
C PRO A 139 -2.90 -18.18 -18.19
N GLU A 140 -3.99 -18.61 -17.57
CA GLU A 140 -5.32 -18.01 -17.69
C GLU A 140 -5.37 -16.51 -17.35
N MET A 141 -4.45 -16.01 -16.53
CA MET A 141 -4.37 -14.58 -16.17
C MET A 141 -4.12 -13.68 -17.38
N THR A 142 -3.53 -14.18 -18.45
CA THR A 142 -3.26 -13.37 -19.64
C THR A 142 -4.48 -13.17 -20.53
N PHE A 143 -5.61 -13.84 -20.24
CA PHE A 143 -6.82 -13.82 -21.08
C PHE A 143 -6.53 -14.16 -22.55
N GLY A 144 -5.56 -15.05 -22.79
CA GLY A 144 -5.15 -15.47 -24.14
C GLY A 144 -4.13 -14.57 -24.82
N ALA A 145 -3.70 -13.47 -24.18
CA ALA A 145 -2.57 -12.67 -24.64
C ALA A 145 -1.24 -13.41 -24.41
N SER A 146 -0.20 -13.05 -25.17
CA SER A 146 1.15 -13.51 -24.88
C SER A 146 1.64 -12.92 -23.54
N PRO A 147 2.48 -13.64 -22.76
CA PRO A 147 3.05 -13.11 -21.52
C PRO A 147 3.73 -11.74 -21.70
N GLU A 148 4.44 -11.56 -22.80
CA GLU A 148 5.10 -10.28 -23.13
C GLU A 148 4.09 -9.14 -23.33
N LEU A 149 3.02 -9.38 -24.11
CA LEU A 149 1.99 -8.37 -24.34
C LEU A 149 1.24 -8.05 -23.05
N PHE A 150 0.92 -9.08 -22.26
CA PHE A 150 0.26 -8.94 -20.97
C PHE A 150 1.08 -8.05 -20.03
N MET A 151 2.38 -8.34 -19.86
CA MET A 151 3.25 -7.56 -18.96
C MET A 151 3.40 -6.10 -19.40
N LYS A 152 3.57 -5.86 -20.71
CA LYS A 152 3.64 -4.50 -21.27
C LYS A 152 2.34 -3.73 -21.01
N ALA A 153 1.19 -4.34 -21.32
CA ALA A 153 -0.12 -3.72 -21.14
C ALA A 153 -0.44 -3.49 -19.65
N ALA A 154 -0.17 -4.47 -18.78
CA ALA A 154 -0.36 -4.37 -17.34
C ALA A 154 0.45 -3.20 -16.76
N GLY A 155 1.74 -3.09 -17.12
CA GLY A 155 2.57 -1.96 -16.69
C GLY A 155 2.02 -0.61 -17.14
N VAL A 156 1.51 -0.48 -18.38
CA VAL A 156 0.91 0.78 -18.87
C VAL A 156 -0.37 1.14 -18.11
N VAL A 157 -1.25 0.16 -17.91
CA VAL A 157 -2.52 0.36 -17.20
C VAL A 157 -2.27 0.76 -15.75
N GLU A 158 -1.43 0.01 -15.04
CA GLU A 158 -1.10 0.27 -13.64
C GLU A 158 -0.39 1.62 -13.47
N PHE A 159 0.61 1.93 -14.33
CA PHE A 159 1.33 3.20 -14.25
C PHE A 159 0.39 4.38 -14.47
N THR A 160 -0.50 4.29 -15.47
CA THR A 160 -1.46 5.35 -15.79
C THR A 160 -2.42 5.58 -14.64
N LEU A 161 -2.95 4.51 -14.04
CA LEU A 161 -3.85 4.61 -12.88
C LEU A 161 -3.11 5.14 -11.64
N ALA A 162 -1.87 4.70 -11.40
CA ALA A 162 -1.05 5.18 -10.30
C ALA A 162 -0.71 6.67 -10.45
N PHE A 163 -0.32 7.10 -11.64
CA PHE A 163 -0.09 8.52 -11.97
C PHE A 163 -1.38 9.33 -11.83
N ALA A 164 -2.53 8.79 -12.21
CA ALA A 164 -3.82 9.46 -12.05
C ALA A 164 -4.18 9.76 -10.57
N LEU A 165 -3.58 9.06 -9.59
CA LEU A 165 -3.75 9.36 -8.16
C LEU A 165 -3.22 10.75 -7.77
N ILE A 166 -2.28 11.33 -8.54
CA ILE A 166 -1.76 12.69 -8.30
C ILE A 166 -2.50 13.80 -9.04
N TRP A 167 -3.57 13.46 -9.76
CA TRP A 167 -4.32 14.40 -10.59
C TRP A 167 -5.52 15.05 -9.86
N THR A 168 -6.44 15.62 -10.64
CA THR A 168 -7.66 16.27 -10.16
C THR A 168 -8.54 15.33 -9.33
N PRO A 169 -9.40 15.86 -8.43
CA PRO A 169 -10.19 15.05 -7.50
C PRO A 169 -11.03 13.95 -8.13
N LEU A 170 -11.66 14.20 -9.28
CA LEU A 170 -12.44 13.18 -9.97
C LEU A 170 -11.54 12.05 -10.50
N VAL A 171 -10.46 12.42 -11.18
CA VAL A 171 -9.53 11.47 -11.80
C VAL A 171 -8.87 10.57 -10.76
N ARG A 172 -8.36 11.13 -9.66
CA ARG A 172 -7.74 10.33 -8.60
C ARG A 172 -8.73 9.41 -7.89
N ARG A 173 -9.99 9.81 -7.73
CA ARG A 173 -11.03 8.98 -7.10
C ARG A 173 -11.38 7.80 -7.99
N THR A 174 -11.60 8.04 -9.28
CA THR A 174 -11.85 6.99 -10.26
C THR A 174 -10.68 6.02 -10.33
N ALA A 175 -9.44 6.54 -10.40
CA ALA A 175 -8.25 5.71 -10.41
C ALA A 175 -8.11 4.85 -9.14
N ALA A 176 -8.37 5.44 -7.96
CA ALA A 176 -8.32 4.71 -6.70
C ALA A 176 -9.39 3.60 -6.62
N ILE A 177 -10.58 3.82 -7.15
CA ILE A 177 -11.64 2.80 -7.23
C ILE A 177 -11.20 1.65 -8.14
N ILE A 178 -10.67 1.95 -9.33
CA ILE A 178 -10.21 0.93 -10.28
C ILE A 178 -9.03 0.13 -9.69
N LEU A 179 -8.02 0.81 -9.13
CA LEU A 179 -6.89 0.14 -8.49
C LEU A 179 -7.32 -0.73 -7.31
N ALA A 180 -8.22 -0.24 -6.46
CA ALA A 180 -8.75 -1.03 -5.36
C ALA A 180 -9.50 -2.27 -5.88
N ALA A 181 -10.28 -2.14 -6.95
CA ALA A 181 -10.95 -3.27 -7.58
C ALA A 181 -9.96 -4.30 -8.15
N ILE A 182 -8.86 -3.84 -8.77
CA ILE A 182 -7.79 -4.72 -9.26
C ILE A 182 -7.16 -5.50 -8.09
N PHE A 183 -6.72 -4.82 -7.03
CA PHE A 183 -6.13 -5.48 -5.85
C PHE A 183 -7.11 -6.46 -5.19
N VAL A 184 -8.38 -6.07 -5.02
CA VAL A 184 -9.40 -6.96 -4.46
C VAL A 184 -9.67 -8.15 -5.38
N SER A 185 -9.64 -7.97 -6.71
CA SER A 185 -9.82 -9.06 -7.66
C SER A 185 -8.68 -10.09 -7.60
N ALA A 186 -7.45 -9.63 -7.37
CA ALA A 186 -6.27 -10.49 -7.24
C ALA A 186 -6.37 -11.45 -6.04
N VAL A 187 -7.07 -11.04 -4.97
CA VAL A 187 -7.30 -11.89 -3.78
C VAL A 187 -8.06 -13.18 -4.12
N PHE A 188 -8.96 -13.17 -5.11
CA PHE A 188 -9.66 -14.39 -5.53
C PHE A 188 -8.71 -15.40 -6.19
N GLU A 189 -7.66 -14.92 -6.83
CA GLU A 189 -6.68 -15.73 -7.55
C GLU A 189 -5.51 -16.20 -6.65
N PHE A 190 -5.09 -15.36 -5.70
CA PHE A 190 -3.90 -15.58 -4.85
C PHE A 190 -4.22 -15.86 -3.37
N GLY A 191 -5.47 -15.68 -2.96
CA GLY A 191 -5.98 -16.10 -1.65
C GLY A 191 -5.50 -15.26 -0.48
N LYS A 192 -5.39 -15.91 0.69
CA LYS A 192 -5.26 -15.23 1.99
C LYS A 192 -3.99 -14.38 2.14
N VAL A 193 -2.87 -14.83 1.57
CA VAL A 193 -1.57 -14.16 1.74
C VAL A 193 -1.60 -12.82 1.01
N ASP A 194 -2.17 -12.83 -0.19
CA ASP A 194 -2.40 -11.63 -1.01
C ASP A 194 -3.35 -10.65 -0.32
N ALA A 195 -4.46 -11.15 0.23
CA ALA A 195 -5.41 -10.32 0.98
C ALA A 195 -4.74 -9.56 2.14
N ILE A 196 -3.84 -10.23 2.87
CA ILE A 196 -3.11 -9.61 3.97
C ILE A 196 -2.09 -8.61 3.43
N GLY A 197 -1.24 -9.02 2.49
CA GLY A 197 -0.18 -8.17 1.92
C GLY A 197 -0.71 -6.87 1.32
N HIS A 198 -1.85 -6.93 0.62
CA HIS A 198 -2.43 -5.77 -0.05
C HIS A 198 -3.39 -4.93 0.83
N SER A 199 -3.80 -5.41 2.00
CA SER A 199 -4.78 -4.70 2.85
C SER A 199 -4.37 -3.25 3.18
N GLY A 200 -3.07 -3.01 3.38
CA GLY A 200 -2.52 -1.67 3.63
C GLY A 200 -2.69 -0.70 2.45
N ILE A 201 -2.35 -1.12 1.23
CA ILE A 201 -2.54 -0.27 0.03
C ILE A 201 -4.03 -0.16 -0.31
N ILE A 202 -4.82 -1.23 -0.16
CA ILE A 202 -6.26 -1.21 -0.41
C ILE A 202 -6.95 -0.16 0.46
N VAL A 203 -6.65 -0.09 1.76
CA VAL A 203 -7.31 0.92 2.61
C VAL A 203 -6.90 2.35 2.27
N VAL A 204 -5.68 2.57 1.81
CA VAL A 204 -5.24 3.87 1.28
C VAL A 204 -6.05 4.25 0.05
N LEU A 205 -6.23 3.32 -0.90
CA LEU A 205 -7.02 3.56 -2.11
C LEU A 205 -8.49 3.82 -1.78
N VAL A 206 -9.09 3.07 -0.85
CA VAL A 206 -10.46 3.32 -0.39
C VAL A 206 -10.58 4.70 0.29
N ALA A 207 -9.59 5.09 1.10
CA ALA A 207 -9.57 6.41 1.72
C ALA A 207 -9.47 7.55 0.67
N ILE A 208 -8.71 7.36 -0.42
CA ILE A 208 -8.63 8.29 -1.55
C ILE A 208 -9.97 8.34 -2.31
N ALA A 209 -10.57 7.18 -2.59
CA ALA A 209 -11.87 7.07 -3.26
C ALA A 209 -13.00 7.79 -2.49
N ALA A 210 -12.93 7.72 -1.16
CA ALA A 210 -13.85 8.39 -0.25
C ALA A 210 -13.50 9.87 0.04
N ASP A 211 -12.40 10.41 -0.50
CA ASP A 211 -12.02 11.81 -0.27
C ASP A 211 -12.94 12.75 -1.06
N ASP A 212 -13.58 13.66 -0.34
CA ASP A 212 -14.51 14.66 -0.90
C ASP A 212 -13.83 16.02 -1.13
N ALA A 213 -12.49 16.09 -1.12
CA ALA A 213 -11.79 17.33 -1.40
C ALA A 213 -12.15 17.87 -2.79
N ARG A 214 -12.60 19.12 -2.82
CA ARG A 214 -12.93 19.85 -4.04
C ARG A 214 -11.78 20.79 -4.36
N ILE A 215 -11.33 20.83 -5.61
CA ILE A 215 -10.54 21.98 -6.09
C ILE A 215 -11.55 23.10 -6.34
N ALA A 216 -11.34 24.26 -5.73
CA ALA A 216 -12.10 25.45 -6.09
C ALA A 216 -11.83 25.76 -7.56
N VAL A 217 -12.87 25.83 -8.40
CA VAL A 217 -12.74 26.35 -9.75
C VAL A 217 -12.31 27.80 -9.61
N ARG A 218 -11.01 28.09 -9.78
CA ARG A 218 -10.56 29.46 -10.01
C ARG A 218 -11.12 29.85 -11.37
N ARG A 219 -12.16 30.69 -11.34
CA ARG A 219 -12.63 31.42 -12.52
C ARG A 219 -11.61 32.49 -12.89
#